data_AF-A0A820SFI1-F1
#
_entry.id   AF-A0A820SFI1-F1
#
_cell.length_a   1.000
_cell.length_b   1.000
_cell.length_c   1.000
_cell.angle_alpha   90.00
_cell.angle_beta   90.00
_cell.angle_gamma   90.00
#
_symmetry.space_group_name_H-M   'P 1'
#
loop_
_entity.id
_entity.type
_entity.pdbx_description
1 polymer ?
#
loop_
_entity_poly.entity_id
_entity_poly.type
_entity_poly.pdbx_seq_one_letter_code
_entity_poly.pdbx_strand_id
1 'polypeptide(L)'
;NLYEAMKRACVFDYSLQEKLKRKMTEFKPLPSIYYPDFIAANQEDRANNLIPKGTKQQDLEHIRNDIRNFKKAHNLEKVIVLWTANTERYTDVRKGLNLTGDEILQSIAANDDEISPSNIFACAAILEDCPYINGSPQNTLVPGLI
;
A
#
# COMPACT_ATOMS: atom_id res chain seq x y z
N ASN A 1 -8.09 14.11 5.56
CA ASN A 1 -9.01 13.98 4.39
C ASN A 1 -8.28 14.48 3.14
N LEU A 2 -8.89 14.37 1.96
CA LEU A 2 -8.24 14.78 0.72
C LEU A 2 -8.23 16.30 0.48
N TYR A 3 -9.10 17.08 1.12
CA TYR A 3 -9.03 18.54 1.06
C TYR A 3 -7.73 19.09 1.68
N GLU A 4 -7.40 18.66 2.91
CA GLU A 4 -6.12 19.03 3.53
C GLU A 4 -4.91 18.47 2.76
N ALA A 5 -5.08 17.32 2.08
CA ALA A 5 -4.04 16.78 1.20
C ALA A 5 -3.80 17.67 -0.03
N MET A 6 -4.86 18.20 -0.67
CA MET A 6 -4.73 19.16 -1.78
C MET A 6 -4.01 20.43 -1.32
N LYS A 7 -4.40 20.99 -0.16
CA LYS A 7 -3.74 22.17 0.41
C LYS A 7 -2.26 21.92 0.68
N ARG A 8 -1.93 20.79 1.29
CA ARG A 8 -0.55 20.40 1.57
C ARG A 8 0.28 20.19 0.30
N ALA A 9 -0.34 19.69 -0.77
CA ALA A 9 0.35 19.39 -2.02
C ALA A 9 0.65 20.64 -2.86
N CYS A 10 -0.09 21.74 -2.68
CA CYS A 10 0.10 23.00 -3.42
C CYS A 10 0.10 22.86 -4.95
N VAL A 11 -0.63 21.87 -5.49
CA VAL A 11 -0.68 21.60 -6.94
C VAL A 11 -1.77 22.43 -7.63
N PHE A 12 -2.96 22.52 -7.03
CA PHE A 12 -4.09 23.24 -7.60
C PHE A 12 -4.15 24.68 -7.11
N ASP A 13 -4.70 25.59 -7.92
CA ASP A 13 -4.98 26.95 -7.50
C ASP A 13 -6.01 26.99 -6.36
N TYR A 14 -5.97 28.08 -5.58
CA TYR A 14 -6.85 28.26 -4.42
C TYR A 14 -8.34 28.18 -4.77
N SER A 15 -8.74 28.78 -5.91
CA SER A 15 -10.15 28.82 -6.31
C SER A 15 -10.69 27.41 -6.58
N LEU A 16 -9.90 26.56 -7.27
CA LEU A 16 -10.27 25.18 -7.52
C LEU A 16 -10.33 24.35 -6.23
N GLN A 17 -9.37 24.55 -5.30
CA GLN A 17 -9.40 23.86 -4.01
C GLN A 17 -10.67 24.17 -3.22
N GLU A 18 -11.09 25.44 -3.13
CA GLU A 18 -12.32 25.82 -2.42
C GLU A 18 -13.57 25.29 -3.14
N LYS A 19 -13.61 25.28 -4.47
CA LYS A 19 -14.70 24.67 -5.25
C LYS A 19 -14.85 23.17 -4.96
N LEU A 20 -13.75 22.46 -4.75
CA LEU A 20 -13.74 21.01 -4.49
C LEU A 20 -13.86 20.65 -3.00
N LYS A 21 -13.73 21.63 -2.10
CA LYS A 21 -13.62 21.43 -0.65
C LYS A 21 -14.67 20.52 -0.05
N ARG A 22 -15.96 20.74 -0.37
CA ARG A 22 -17.08 19.95 0.17
C ARG A 22 -16.86 18.47 -0.12
N LYS A 23 -16.69 18.12 -1.40
CA LYS A 23 -16.50 16.75 -1.86
C LYS A 23 -15.20 16.13 -1.34
N MET A 24 -14.09 16.88 -1.35
CA MET A 24 -12.78 16.35 -0.97
C MET A 24 -12.59 16.15 0.54
N THR A 25 -13.41 16.82 1.36
CA THR A 25 -13.43 16.62 2.81
C THR A 25 -14.04 15.27 3.21
N GLU A 26 -14.97 14.75 2.39
CA GLU A 26 -15.64 13.46 2.61
C GLU A 26 -14.67 12.27 2.43
N PHE A 27 -13.68 12.41 1.55
CA PHE A 27 -12.70 11.36 1.30
C PHE A 27 -11.59 11.33 2.36
N LYS A 28 -11.48 10.22 3.07
CA LYS A 28 -10.41 9.94 4.04
C LYS A 28 -9.71 8.65 3.62
N PRO A 29 -8.37 8.65 3.46
CA PRO A 29 -7.62 7.42 3.24
C PRO A 29 -7.84 6.42 4.37
N LEU A 30 -7.89 5.14 4.03
CA LEU A 30 -7.84 4.05 5.00
C LEU A 30 -6.48 4.06 5.73
N PRO A 31 -6.40 3.51 6.95
CA PRO A 31 -5.12 3.23 7.60
C PRO A 31 -4.24 2.33 6.73
N SER A 32 -2.92 2.45 6.86
CA SER A 32 -1.98 1.67 6.05
C SER A 32 -0.90 0.98 6.88
N ILE A 33 -0.21 0.03 6.26
CA ILE A 33 1.01 -0.59 6.76
C ILE A 33 2.13 0.47 6.79
N TYR A 34 2.93 0.45 7.85
CA TYR A 34 4.13 1.28 7.98
C TYR A 34 5.28 0.47 8.60
N TYR A 35 6.29 0.17 7.78
CA TYR A 35 7.56 -0.41 8.21
C TYR A 35 8.64 0.68 8.05
N PRO A 36 9.11 1.30 9.16
CA PRO A 36 9.98 2.47 9.09
C PRO A 36 11.24 2.27 8.25
N ASP A 37 11.84 1.09 8.31
CA ASP A 37 13.11 0.75 7.67
C ASP A 37 13.06 0.70 6.13
N PHE A 38 11.85 0.77 5.55
CA PHE A 38 11.67 0.78 4.10
C PHE A 38 11.67 2.18 3.49
N ILE A 39 11.45 3.24 4.26
CA ILE A 39 11.38 4.63 3.76
C ILE A 39 12.27 5.56 4.57
N ALA A 40 12.40 6.82 4.13
CA ALA A 40 13.19 7.80 4.85
C ALA A 40 12.64 8.06 6.27
N ALA A 41 13.51 8.07 7.28
CA ALA A 41 13.13 8.29 8.68
C ALA A 41 12.36 9.59 8.94
N ASN A 42 12.53 10.61 8.08
CA ASN A 42 11.78 11.87 8.17
C ASN A 42 10.27 11.73 7.88
N GLN A 43 9.78 10.54 7.53
CA GLN A 43 8.35 10.27 7.38
C GLN A 43 7.67 9.87 8.71
N GLU A 44 8.42 9.65 9.79
CA GLU A 44 7.90 9.21 11.08
C GLU A 44 6.79 10.13 11.61
N ASP A 45 7.01 11.44 11.63
CA ASP A 45 6.03 12.43 12.11
C ASP A 45 4.73 12.44 11.28
N ARG A 46 4.75 11.92 10.05
CA ARG A 46 3.59 11.85 9.16
C ARG A 46 2.75 10.58 9.40
N ALA A 47 3.33 9.54 9.99
CA ALA A 47 2.75 8.21 10.10
C ALA A 47 1.72 8.10 11.25
N ASN A 48 0.56 8.76 11.11
CA ASN A 48 -0.49 8.79 12.14
C ASN A 48 -1.79 8.04 11.77
N ASN A 49 -1.83 7.36 10.63
CA ASN A 49 -2.99 6.62 10.13
C ASN A 49 -2.58 5.19 9.78
N LEU A 50 -2.32 4.40 10.81
CA LEU A 50 -1.67 3.10 10.70
C LEU A 50 -2.63 1.96 11.02
N ILE A 51 -2.49 0.85 10.30
CA ILE A 51 -3.06 -0.43 10.72
C ILE A 51 -2.43 -0.78 12.09
N PRO A 52 -3.20 -1.28 13.07
CA PRO A 52 -2.65 -1.70 14.35
C PRO A 52 -1.50 -2.69 14.15
N LYS A 53 -0.42 -2.53 14.92
CA LYS A 53 0.78 -3.35 14.80
C LYS A 53 0.43 -4.84 14.94
N GLY A 54 0.83 -5.62 13.94
CA GLY A 54 0.63 -7.06 13.88
C GLY A 54 1.78 -7.77 13.16
N THR A 55 1.53 -9.00 12.76
CA THR A 55 2.41 -9.74 11.85
C THR A 55 2.17 -9.30 10.40
N LYS A 56 3.15 -9.48 9.52
CA LYS A 56 3.01 -9.27 8.08
C LYS A 56 1.89 -10.12 7.47
N GLN A 57 1.61 -11.29 8.05
CA GLN A 57 0.44 -12.10 7.70
C GLN A 57 -0.90 -11.43 8.06
N GLN A 58 -0.97 -10.75 9.21
CA GLN A 58 -2.15 -9.98 9.61
C GLN A 58 -2.33 -8.75 8.72
N ASP A 59 -1.23 -8.07 8.38
CA ASP A 59 -1.24 -6.95 7.45
C ASP A 59 -1.72 -7.39 6.06
N LEU A 60 -1.25 -8.54 5.56
CA LEU A 60 -1.71 -9.12 4.30
C LEU A 60 -3.22 -9.34 4.31
N GLU A 61 -3.76 -9.99 5.35
CA GLU A 61 -5.20 -10.24 5.41
C GLU A 61 -6.02 -8.95 5.59
N HIS A 62 -5.47 -7.95 6.29
CA HIS A 62 -6.11 -6.63 6.40
C HIS A 62 -6.30 -5.99 5.02
N ILE A 63 -5.24 -5.92 4.21
CA ILE A 63 -5.30 -5.32 2.87
C ILE A 63 -6.22 -6.12 1.95
N ARG A 64 -6.20 -7.46 2.02
CA ARG A 64 -7.15 -8.30 1.28
C ARG A 64 -8.60 -7.98 1.66
N ASN A 65 -8.88 -7.85 2.95
CA ASN A 65 -10.21 -7.49 3.44
C ASN A 65 -10.62 -6.09 2.98
N ASP A 66 -9.72 -5.10 2.97
CA ASP A 66 -10.00 -3.76 2.44
C ASP A 66 -10.38 -3.79 0.95
N ILE A 67 -9.66 -4.57 0.13
CA ILE A 67 -9.99 -4.76 -1.29
C ILE A 67 -11.40 -5.36 -1.45
N ARG A 68 -11.70 -6.45 -0.73
CA ARG A 68 -13.02 -7.10 -0.77
C ARG A 68 -14.14 -6.16 -0.33
N ASN A 69 -13.92 -5.44 0.76
CA ASN A 69 -14.90 -4.51 1.31
C ASN A 69 -15.15 -3.34 0.37
N PHE A 70 -14.11 -2.76 -0.22
CA PHE A 70 -14.24 -1.71 -1.22
C PHE A 70 -15.01 -2.19 -2.45
N LYS A 71 -14.65 -3.38 -2.98
CA LYS A 71 -15.35 -4.00 -4.11
C LYS A 71 -16.83 -4.20 -3.82
N LYS A 72 -17.18 -4.75 -2.66
CA LYS A 72 -18.56 -5.02 -2.23
C LYS A 72 -19.35 -3.75 -1.96
N ALA A 73 -18.79 -2.81 -1.21
CA ALA A 73 -19.46 -1.57 -0.81
C ALA A 73 -19.86 -0.71 -2.02
N HIS A 74 -19.12 -0.81 -3.12
CA HIS A 74 -19.36 -0.04 -4.34
C HIS A 74 -19.91 -0.88 -5.49
N ASN A 75 -20.25 -2.16 -5.26
CA ASN A 75 -20.76 -3.08 -6.27
C ASN A 75 -19.90 -3.11 -7.56
N LEU A 76 -18.59 -3.28 -7.38
CA LEU A 76 -17.61 -3.23 -8.46
C LEU A 76 -17.31 -4.63 -9.02
N GLU A 77 -17.21 -4.75 -10.33
CA GLU A 77 -16.76 -5.98 -10.99
C GLU A 77 -15.24 -6.12 -10.96
N LYS A 78 -14.53 -5.00 -11.15
CA LYS A 78 -13.07 -4.93 -11.24
C LYS A 78 -12.51 -3.90 -10.27
N VAL A 79 -11.35 -4.21 -9.71
CA VAL A 79 -10.57 -3.31 -8.86
C VAL A 79 -9.14 -3.34 -9.37
N ILE A 80 -8.47 -2.19 -9.39
CA ILE A 80 -7.05 -2.05 -9.72
C ILE A 80 -6.38 -1.42 -8.51
N VAL A 81 -5.24 -1.98 -8.09
CA VAL A 81 -4.42 -1.46 -7.01
C VAL A 81 -3.19 -0.80 -7.63
N LEU A 82 -2.93 0.46 -7.25
CA LEU A 82 -1.78 1.21 -7.75
C LEU A 82 -0.98 1.80 -6.59
N TRP A 83 0.32 1.52 -6.56
CA TRP A 83 1.24 2.12 -5.61
C TRP A 83 1.69 3.50 -6.09
N THR A 84 1.31 4.53 -5.34
CA THR A 84 1.75 5.92 -5.53
C THR A 84 2.20 6.55 -4.21
N ALA A 85 2.71 5.73 -3.29
CA ALA A 85 3.24 6.16 -2.01
C ALA A 85 4.73 6.53 -2.11
N ASN A 86 5.34 6.86 -0.98
CA ASN A 86 6.78 7.11 -0.90
C ASN A 86 7.59 5.98 -1.54
N THR A 87 8.72 6.34 -2.14
CA THR A 87 9.68 5.37 -2.66
C THR A 87 10.28 4.58 -1.50
N GLU A 88 10.23 3.26 -1.61
CA GLU A 88 10.90 2.36 -0.67
C GLU A 88 12.35 2.09 -1.10
N ARG A 89 13.20 1.66 -0.16
CA ARG A 89 14.46 1.01 -0.53
C ARG A 89 14.18 -0.32 -1.23
N TYR A 90 15.20 -0.86 -1.89
CA TYR A 90 15.09 -2.19 -2.47
C TYR A 90 15.06 -3.26 -1.38
N THR A 91 14.38 -4.36 -1.68
CA THR A 91 14.47 -5.62 -0.94
C THR A 91 15.57 -6.50 -1.50
N ASP A 92 16.13 -7.36 -0.67
CA ASP A 92 17.00 -8.44 -1.13
C ASP A 92 16.24 -9.43 -2.03
N VAL A 93 16.92 -10.00 -3.02
CA VAL A 93 16.37 -11.05 -3.89
C VAL A 93 17.23 -12.30 -3.81
N ARG A 94 16.71 -13.35 -3.18
CA ARG A 94 17.46 -14.60 -2.92
C ARG A 94 16.57 -15.80 -2.67
N LYS A 95 17.12 -16.99 -2.89
CA LYS A 95 16.46 -18.28 -2.62
C LYS A 95 16.05 -18.39 -1.15
N GLY A 96 14.87 -18.95 -0.89
CA GLY A 96 14.28 -19.07 0.44
C GLY A 96 13.71 -17.75 0.98
N LEU A 97 13.57 -16.72 0.14
CA LEU A 97 12.94 -15.45 0.50
C LEU A 97 11.83 -15.08 -0.48
N ASN A 98 12.15 -14.94 -1.77
CA ASN A 98 11.21 -14.32 -2.70
C ASN A 98 11.41 -14.68 -4.19
N LEU A 99 11.99 -15.84 -4.49
CA LEU A 99 12.14 -16.29 -5.88
C LEU A 99 10.91 -17.00 -6.42
N THR A 100 10.03 -17.52 -5.55
CA THR A 100 8.80 -18.22 -5.95
C THR A 100 7.60 -17.71 -5.15
N GLY A 101 6.38 -17.95 -5.66
CA GLY A 101 5.14 -17.60 -4.95
C GLY A 101 5.05 -18.24 -3.57
N ASP A 102 5.44 -19.51 -3.46
CA ASP A 102 5.47 -20.23 -2.17
C ASP A 102 6.48 -19.60 -1.20
N GLU A 103 7.68 -19.22 -1.69
CA GLU A 103 8.69 -18.55 -0.86
C GLU A 103 8.17 -17.21 -0.32
N ILE A 104 7.56 -16.38 -1.17
CA ILE A 104 6.96 -15.10 -0.74
C ILE A 104 5.93 -15.30 0.37
N LEU A 105 5.01 -16.25 0.19
CA LEU A 105 3.96 -16.51 1.18
C LEU A 105 4.55 -17.05 2.49
N GLN A 106 5.57 -17.90 2.41
CA GLN A 106 6.28 -18.40 3.59
C GLN A 106 7.03 -17.27 4.32
N SER A 107 7.71 -16.38 3.60
CA SER A 107 8.42 -15.24 4.19
C SER A 107 7.47 -14.23 4.83
N ILE A 108 6.29 -13.99 4.25
CA ILE A 108 5.23 -13.18 4.87
C ILE A 108 4.77 -13.85 6.17
N ALA A 109 4.48 -15.15 6.15
CA ALA A 109 4.05 -15.90 7.33
C ALA A 109 5.12 -15.92 8.44
N ALA A 110 6.40 -15.94 8.06
CA ALA A 110 7.54 -15.92 8.96
C ALA A 110 7.90 -14.52 9.49
N ASN A 111 7.21 -13.45 9.07
CA ASN A 111 7.57 -12.06 9.36
C ASN A 111 8.98 -11.67 8.90
N ASP A 112 9.47 -12.20 7.77
CA ASP A 112 10.82 -11.91 7.29
C ASP A 112 11.00 -10.40 7.04
N ASP A 113 12.09 -9.82 7.55
CA ASP A 113 12.38 -8.38 7.52
C ASP A 113 12.43 -7.81 6.10
N GLU A 114 12.88 -8.59 5.11
CA GLU A 114 13.02 -8.17 3.70
C GLU A 114 11.72 -8.26 2.89
N ILE A 115 10.58 -8.40 3.57
CA ILE A 115 9.25 -8.20 2.99
C ILE A 115 8.80 -6.75 3.20
N SER A 116 8.78 -5.96 2.13
CA SER A 116 8.35 -4.56 2.16
C SER A 116 6.83 -4.40 2.29
N PRO A 117 6.32 -3.22 2.73
CA PRO A 117 4.90 -2.91 2.62
C PRO A 117 4.38 -3.06 1.19
N SER A 118 5.13 -2.60 0.18
CA SER A 118 4.69 -2.76 -1.22
C SER A 118 4.58 -4.22 -1.66
N ASN A 119 5.41 -5.14 -1.16
CA ASN A 119 5.25 -6.58 -1.40
C ASN A 119 3.93 -7.11 -0.81
N ILE A 120 3.54 -6.64 0.38
CA ILE A 120 2.25 -7.03 0.99
C ILE A 120 1.07 -6.55 0.14
N PHE A 121 1.09 -5.30 -0.33
CA PHE A 121 0.04 -4.78 -1.22
C PHE A 121 -0.02 -5.52 -2.56
N ALA A 122 1.13 -5.84 -3.17
CA ALA A 122 1.19 -6.60 -4.40
C ALA A 122 0.62 -8.02 -4.22
N CYS A 123 1.06 -8.71 -3.16
CA CYS A 123 0.56 -10.04 -2.81
C CYS A 123 -0.96 -10.03 -2.52
N ALA A 124 -1.45 -9.05 -1.75
CA ALA A 124 -2.87 -8.89 -1.47
C ALA A 124 -3.69 -8.70 -2.75
N ALA A 125 -3.24 -7.82 -3.65
CA ALA A 125 -3.91 -7.58 -4.92
C ALA A 125 -3.98 -8.85 -5.79
N ILE A 126 -2.87 -9.59 -5.92
CA ILE A 126 -2.82 -10.84 -6.68
C ILE A 126 -3.78 -11.89 -6.08
N LEU A 127 -3.75 -12.06 -4.75
CA LEU A 127 -4.62 -13.02 -4.06
C LEU A 127 -6.11 -12.66 -4.10
N GLU A 128 -6.45 -11.41 -4.40
CA GLU A 128 -7.82 -10.93 -4.62
C GLU A 128 -8.17 -10.76 -6.11
N ASP A 129 -7.36 -11.33 -7.01
CA ASP A 129 -7.56 -11.26 -8.47
C ASP A 129 -7.70 -9.81 -8.99
N CYS A 130 -6.87 -8.92 -8.45
CA CYS A 130 -6.83 -7.50 -8.79
C CYS A 130 -5.49 -7.16 -9.45
N PRO A 131 -5.47 -6.50 -10.62
CA PRO A 131 -4.24 -5.97 -11.19
C PRO A 131 -3.52 -5.04 -10.21
N TYR A 132 -2.21 -5.23 -10.09
CA TYR A 132 -1.33 -4.38 -9.29
C TYR A 132 -0.38 -3.60 -10.20
N ILE A 133 -0.22 -2.30 -9.93
CA ILE A 133 0.67 -1.41 -10.67
C ILE A 133 1.63 -0.74 -9.68
N ASN A 134 2.94 -0.89 -9.89
CA ASN A 134 3.94 -0.17 -9.12
C ASN A 134 4.30 1.15 -9.83
N GLY A 135 3.95 2.29 -9.23
CA GLY A 135 4.28 3.62 -9.72
C GLY A 135 5.58 4.21 -9.16
N SER A 136 6.29 3.47 -8.30
CA SER A 136 7.53 3.89 -7.64
C SER A 136 8.69 2.96 -8.05
N PRO A 137 9.97 3.37 -7.86
CA PRO A 137 11.09 2.66 -8.46
C PRO A 137 11.58 1.43 -7.66
N GLN A 138 11.08 1.17 -6.46
CA GLN A 138 11.52 -0.02 -5.71
C GLN A 138 11.18 -1.32 -6.43
N ASN A 139 11.97 -2.37 -6.18
CA ASN A 139 11.83 -3.69 -6.79
C ASN A 139 10.68 -4.53 -6.20
N THR A 140 9.49 -3.95 -6.01
CA THR A 140 8.31 -4.66 -5.46
C THR A 140 8.01 -5.96 -6.20
N LEU A 141 8.13 -5.97 -7.53
CA LEU A 141 7.82 -7.11 -8.40
C LEU A 141 9.02 -8.06 -8.51
N VAL A 142 9.43 -8.64 -7.37
CA VAL A 142 10.43 -9.72 -7.29
C VAL A 142 9.92 -11.00 -7.97
N PRO A 143 10.79 -11.97 -8.31
CA PRO A 143 10.37 -13.13 -9.11
C PRO A 143 9.20 -13.94 -8.54
N GLY A 144 9.07 -14.05 -7.22
CA GLY A 144 7.95 -14.75 -6.59
C GLY A 144 6.58 -14.03 -6.69
N LEU A 145 6.55 -12.77 -7.12
CA LEU A 145 5.33 -11.98 -7.32
C LEU A 145 4.95 -11.80 -8.80
N ILE A 146 5.77 -12.31 -9.74
CA ILE A 146 5.49 -12.32 -11.18
C ILE A 146 4.87 -13.66 -11.56
#